data_AF-A0A6V7IA63-F1
#
_entry.id   AF-A0A6V7IA63-F1
#
_cell.length_a   1.000
_cell.length_b   1.000
_cell.length_c   1.000
_cell.angle_alpha   90.00
_cell.angle_beta   90.00
_cell.angle_gamma   90.00
#
_symmetry.space_group_name_H-M   'P 1'
#
loop_
_entity.id
_entity.type
_entity.pdbx_description
1 polymer ?
#
loop_
_entity_poly.entity_id
_entity_poly.type
_entity_poly.pdbx_seq_one_letter_code
_entity_poly.pdbx_strand_id
1 'polypeptide(L)'
;MALTAASPIHRGYLTDVDCRWDVISSSVDCRTEEERGLKPLKENKFRITKSRYGSIDSYLSDQGERYNDVPLTYDEDIYKELLENGIDHLLAQHIAHLFIRDSVSLFSEKIHQNDEEDTDHFE
;
A
#
# COMPACT_ATOMS: atom_id res chain seq x y z
N MET A 1 18.21 -5.99 2.33
CA MET A 1 17.62 -7.24 1.83
C MET A 1 18.71 -8.20 1.35
N ALA A 2 19.38 -7.96 0.21
CA ALA A 2 20.39 -8.90 -0.32
C ALA A 2 21.56 -9.18 0.65
N LEU A 3 22.10 -8.15 1.30
CA LEU A 3 23.24 -8.29 2.22
C LEU A 3 22.94 -9.20 3.43
N THR A 4 21.68 -9.29 3.83
CA THR A 4 21.22 -10.00 5.05
C THR A 4 20.38 -11.22 4.69
N ALA A 5 20.66 -11.84 3.54
CA ALA A 5 19.93 -12.99 3.05
C ALA A 5 20.04 -14.17 4.04
N ALA A 6 18.90 -14.80 4.33
CA ALA A 6 18.80 -15.83 5.38
C ALA A 6 17.57 -16.74 5.21
N SER A 7 16.99 -16.82 4.01
CA SER A 7 15.77 -17.61 3.75
C SER A 7 15.86 -18.46 2.45
N PRO A 8 16.85 -19.36 2.30
CA PRO A 8 17.03 -20.15 1.08
C PRO A 8 16.18 -21.44 1.02
N ILE A 9 15.35 -21.70 2.03
CA ILE A 9 14.55 -22.93 2.14
C ILE A 9 13.10 -22.56 2.42
N HIS A 10 12.19 -23.07 1.59
CA HIS A 10 10.76 -22.87 1.73
C HIS A 10 10.02 -24.20 1.59
N ARG A 11 9.09 -24.48 2.52
CA ARG A 11 8.26 -25.71 2.54
C ARG A 11 9.07 -27.03 2.41
N GLY A 12 10.29 -27.06 2.92
CA GLY A 12 11.17 -28.24 2.88
C GLY A 12 12.03 -28.36 1.61
N TYR A 13 11.99 -27.39 0.70
CA TYR A 13 12.76 -27.37 -0.53
C TYR A 13 13.77 -26.22 -0.52
N LEU A 14 14.96 -26.46 -1.08
CA LEU A 14 15.89 -25.38 -1.43
C LEU A 14 15.29 -24.55 -2.57
N THR A 15 15.41 -23.24 -2.47
CA THR A 15 14.88 -22.29 -3.45
C THR A 15 15.99 -21.55 -4.18
N ASP A 16 15.69 -21.06 -5.38
CA ASP A 16 16.58 -20.20 -6.17
C ASP A 16 16.46 -18.71 -5.75
N VAL A 17 16.13 -18.48 -4.47
CA VAL A 17 16.01 -17.17 -3.84
C VAL A 17 16.50 -17.28 -2.40
N ASP A 18 17.20 -16.26 -1.91
CA ASP A 18 17.81 -16.27 -0.56
C ASP A 18 17.10 -15.30 0.42
N CYS A 19 16.13 -14.54 -0.06
CA CYS A 19 15.40 -13.53 0.71
C CYS A 19 13.89 -13.85 0.78
N ARG A 20 13.27 -13.52 1.92
CA ARG A 20 11.85 -13.82 2.19
C ARG A 20 10.85 -12.77 1.69
N TRP A 21 11.33 -11.67 1.09
CA TRP A 21 10.51 -10.48 0.85
C TRP A 21 9.31 -10.75 -0.07
N ASP A 22 9.55 -11.40 -1.21
CA ASP A 22 8.49 -11.69 -2.19
C ASP A 22 7.48 -12.69 -1.65
N VAL A 23 7.93 -13.63 -0.81
CA VAL A 23 7.06 -14.59 -0.12
C VAL A 23 6.13 -13.86 0.86
N ILE A 24 6.66 -12.96 1.68
CA ILE A 24 5.84 -12.18 2.63
C ILE A 24 4.90 -11.25 1.85
N SER A 25 5.41 -10.52 0.86
CA SER A 25 4.61 -9.63 0.01
C SER A 25 3.39 -10.35 -0.59
N SER A 26 3.60 -11.55 -1.11
CA SER A 26 2.55 -12.37 -1.71
C SER A 26 1.62 -13.02 -0.68
N SER A 27 2.10 -13.28 0.54
CA SER A 27 1.31 -13.95 1.59
C SER A 27 0.13 -13.13 2.11
N VAL A 28 0.17 -11.81 1.91
CA VAL A 28 -0.88 -10.85 2.32
C VAL A 28 -1.38 -10.01 1.13
N ASP A 29 -1.14 -10.48 -0.10
CA ASP A 29 -1.63 -9.81 -1.31
C ASP A 29 -3.13 -10.04 -1.46
N CYS A 30 -3.92 -9.05 -1.03
CA CYS A 30 -5.37 -9.08 -1.08
C CYS A 30 -5.95 -8.61 -2.42
N ARG A 31 -5.12 -8.29 -3.43
CA ARG A 31 -5.60 -7.79 -4.71
C ARG A 31 -6.42 -8.84 -5.46
N THR A 32 -7.62 -8.47 -5.85
CA THR A 32 -8.49 -9.20 -6.76
C THR A 32 -7.85 -9.33 -8.15
N GLU A 33 -8.40 -10.22 -8.97
CA GLU A 33 -7.98 -10.38 -10.37
C GLU A 33 -8.20 -9.11 -11.20
N GLU A 34 -9.20 -8.29 -10.86
CA GLU A 34 -9.45 -7.00 -11.53
C GLU A 34 -8.38 -5.97 -11.17
N GLU A 35 -8.06 -5.83 -9.89
CA GLU A 35 -7.03 -4.91 -9.41
C GLU A 35 -5.65 -5.29 -9.95
N ARG A 36 -5.36 -6.59 -10.09
CA ARG A 36 -4.14 -7.11 -10.73
C ARG A 36 -4.13 -6.94 -12.25
N GLY A 37 -5.23 -6.49 -12.85
CA GLY A 37 -5.37 -6.31 -14.30
C GLY A 37 -5.53 -7.62 -15.10
N LEU A 38 -5.82 -8.74 -14.42
CA LEU A 38 -6.10 -10.04 -15.05
C LEU A 38 -7.53 -10.09 -15.61
N LYS A 39 -8.44 -9.31 -15.03
CA LYS A 39 -9.82 -9.11 -15.51
C LYS A 39 -10.11 -7.62 -15.76
N PRO A 40 -11.09 -7.28 -16.61
CA PRO A 40 -11.57 -5.90 -16.74
C PRO A 40 -12.07 -5.38 -15.40
N LEU A 41 -11.83 -4.10 -15.12
CA LEU A 41 -12.25 -3.43 -13.91
C LEU A 41 -13.76 -3.18 -13.95
N LYS A 42 -14.52 -3.79 -13.03
CA LYS A 42 -15.98 -3.66 -12.97
C LYS A 42 -16.48 -3.33 -11.58
N GLU A 43 -16.02 -4.08 -10.59
CA GLU A 43 -16.47 -3.94 -9.19
C GLU A 43 -15.50 -3.08 -8.38
N ASN A 44 -14.21 -3.10 -8.73
CA ASN A 44 -13.17 -2.35 -8.02
C ASN A 44 -12.95 -0.96 -8.64
N LYS A 45 -12.46 0.00 -7.83
CA LYS A 45 -12.17 1.37 -8.30
C LYS A 45 -10.81 1.51 -8.99
N PHE A 46 -9.84 0.67 -8.62
CA PHE A 46 -8.43 0.88 -8.98
C PHE A 46 -7.77 -0.34 -9.62
N ARG A 47 -6.81 -0.07 -10.51
CA ARG A 47 -5.77 -1.05 -10.87
C ARG A 47 -4.53 -0.80 -10.03
N ILE A 48 -4.01 -1.86 -9.45
CA ILE A 48 -2.99 -1.80 -8.42
C ILE A 48 -1.82 -2.70 -8.81
N THR A 49 -0.65 -2.08 -8.94
CA THR A 49 0.57 -2.72 -9.45
C THR A 49 1.28 -3.59 -8.40
N LYS A 50 1.24 -3.22 -7.11
CA LYS A 50 1.94 -3.91 -6.02
C LYS A 50 1.00 -4.40 -4.92
N SER A 51 1.40 -5.49 -4.24
CA SER A 51 0.77 -5.91 -2.98
C SER A 51 0.81 -4.76 -1.96
N ARG A 52 -0.14 -4.73 -1.01
CA ARG A 52 -0.12 -3.78 0.12
C ARG A 52 1.15 -3.89 0.95
N TYR A 53 1.75 -5.08 0.98
CA TYR A 53 3.08 -5.29 1.54
C TYR A 53 4.09 -5.24 0.39
N GLY A 54 4.71 -4.09 0.17
CA GLY A 54 5.61 -3.85 -0.96
C GLY A 54 6.76 -2.91 -0.62
N SER A 55 7.66 -2.69 -1.58
CA SER A 55 8.65 -1.61 -1.46
C SER A 55 7.95 -0.26 -1.49
N ILE A 56 8.64 0.80 -1.05
CA ILE A 56 8.11 2.16 -1.12
C ILE A 56 7.61 2.53 -2.53
N ASP A 57 6.59 3.39 -2.56
CA ASP A 57 5.91 3.84 -3.76
C ASP A 57 6.33 5.25 -4.20
N SER A 58 6.66 6.11 -3.24
CA SER A 58 7.01 7.50 -3.50
C SER A 58 7.96 8.07 -2.45
N TYR A 59 8.70 9.10 -2.84
CA TYR A 59 9.46 9.98 -1.97
C TYR A 59 8.57 11.13 -1.49
N LEU A 60 8.74 11.50 -0.21
CA LEU A 60 8.00 12.57 0.45
C LEU A 60 8.69 13.94 0.40
N SER A 61 9.97 13.98 0.00
CA SER A 61 10.75 15.22 -0.01
C SER A 61 10.68 15.91 -1.36
N ASP A 62 10.61 17.24 -1.38
CA ASP A 62 10.66 18.06 -2.61
C ASP A 62 11.85 17.72 -3.52
N GLN A 63 13.03 17.49 -2.93
CA GLN A 63 14.24 17.13 -3.69
C GLN A 63 14.13 15.75 -4.36
N GLY A 64 13.27 14.90 -3.81
CA GLY A 64 13.00 13.54 -4.24
C GLY A 64 11.86 13.44 -5.25
N GLU A 65 11.00 14.46 -5.36
CA GLU A 65 9.82 14.45 -6.24
C GLU A 65 10.18 14.11 -7.70
N ARG A 66 11.29 14.66 -8.19
CA ARG A 66 11.80 14.38 -9.54
C ARG A 66 12.14 12.90 -9.79
N TYR A 67 12.25 12.09 -8.74
CA TYR A 67 12.52 10.66 -8.79
C TYR A 67 11.26 9.82 -8.58
N ASN A 68 10.09 10.42 -8.36
CA ASN A 68 8.80 9.75 -8.42
C ASN A 68 8.41 9.52 -9.90
N ASP A 69 9.21 8.73 -10.61
CA ASP A 69 9.08 8.48 -12.06
C ASP A 69 8.22 7.24 -12.40
N VAL A 70 7.72 6.55 -11.38
CA VAL A 70 6.78 5.43 -11.51
C VAL A 70 5.36 5.95 -11.29
N PRO A 71 4.40 5.64 -12.18
CA PRO A 71 3.01 6.02 -11.99
C PRO A 71 2.44 5.49 -10.67
N LEU A 72 1.89 6.41 -9.87
CA LEU A 72 1.30 6.12 -8.57
C LEU A 72 -0.23 6.17 -8.67
N THR A 73 -0.91 5.07 -8.33
CA THR A 73 -2.37 5.04 -8.21
C THR A 73 -2.76 5.56 -6.83
N TYR A 74 -3.62 6.56 -6.72
CA TYR A 74 -4.12 7.08 -5.44
C TYR A 74 -5.58 7.52 -5.57
N ASP A 75 -6.26 7.72 -4.44
CA ASP A 75 -7.63 8.25 -4.44
C ASP A 75 -7.61 9.79 -4.57
N GLU A 76 -8.15 10.32 -5.67
CA GLU A 76 -8.17 11.76 -5.94
C GLU A 76 -9.02 12.55 -4.93
N ASP A 77 -10.09 11.95 -4.41
CA ASP A 77 -11.00 12.62 -3.47
C ASP A 77 -10.28 12.85 -2.13
N ILE A 78 -9.61 11.80 -1.62
CA ILE A 78 -8.81 11.87 -0.39
C ILE A 78 -7.61 12.80 -0.58
N TYR A 79 -6.91 12.69 -1.71
CA TYR A 79 -5.79 13.60 -2.02
C TYR A 79 -6.22 15.07 -1.94
N LYS A 80 -7.36 15.41 -2.53
CA LYS A 80 -7.90 16.76 -2.53
C LYS A 80 -8.30 17.22 -1.12
N GLU A 81 -8.97 16.35 -0.35
CA GLU A 81 -9.32 16.64 1.04
C GLU A 81 -8.10 16.98 1.89
N LEU A 82 -7.01 16.20 1.76
CA LEU A 82 -5.76 16.44 2.48
C LEU A 82 -5.11 17.77 2.08
N LEU A 83 -5.10 18.11 0.78
CA LEU A 83 -4.59 19.40 0.30
C LEU A 83 -5.40 20.59 0.84
N GLU A 84 -6.74 20.49 0.83
CA GLU A 84 -7.63 21.55 1.31
C GLU A 84 -7.46 21.81 2.81
N ASN A 85 -7.03 20.79 3.57
CA ASN A 85 -6.70 20.89 5.00
C ASN A 85 -5.22 21.25 5.27
N GLY A 86 -4.45 21.61 4.22
CA GLY A 86 -3.11 22.19 4.36
C GLY A 86 -1.96 21.17 4.42
N ILE A 87 -2.19 19.92 4.06
CA ILE A 87 -1.12 18.92 3.89
C ILE A 87 -0.43 19.16 2.55
N ASP A 88 0.90 19.05 2.51
CA ASP A 88 1.66 19.23 1.28
C ASP A 88 1.34 18.15 0.23
N HIS A 89 1.56 18.46 -1.04
CA HIS A 89 1.22 17.56 -2.15
C HIS A 89 1.86 16.17 -2.01
N LEU A 90 3.13 16.06 -1.65
CA LEU A 90 3.84 14.78 -1.67
C LEU A 90 3.34 13.87 -0.56
N LEU A 91 3.14 14.42 0.65
CA LEU A 91 2.55 13.69 1.75
C LEU A 91 1.07 13.36 1.50
N ALA A 92 0.29 14.30 0.99
CA ALA A 92 -1.11 14.07 0.63
C ALA A 92 -1.26 12.96 -0.41
N GLN A 93 -0.40 12.96 -1.44
CA GLN A 93 -0.40 11.93 -2.48
C GLN A 93 0.01 10.57 -1.91
N HIS A 94 1.00 10.53 -1.02
CA HIS A 94 1.42 9.32 -0.34
C HIS A 94 0.29 8.72 0.52
N ILE A 95 -0.37 9.52 1.35
CA ILE A 95 -1.49 9.06 2.18
C ILE A 95 -2.65 8.60 1.28
N ALA A 96 -3.03 9.38 0.27
CA ALA A 96 -4.07 8.98 -0.67
C ALA A 96 -3.77 7.68 -1.41
N HIS A 97 -2.49 7.35 -1.64
CA HIS A 97 -2.07 6.05 -2.16
C HIS A 97 -2.30 4.91 -1.16
N LEU A 98 -2.02 5.12 0.14
CA LEU A 98 -2.26 4.11 1.17
C LEU A 98 -3.76 3.76 1.27
N PHE A 99 -4.63 4.76 1.08
CA PHE A 99 -6.08 4.63 1.21
C PHE A 99 -6.79 4.01 0.00
N ILE A 100 -6.07 3.59 -1.05
CA ILE A 100 -6.65 2.76 -2.12
C ILE A 100 -6.91 1.31 -1.68
N ARG A 101 -6.68 1.01 -0.40
CA ARG A 101 -6.75 -0.33 0.20
C ARG A 101 -7.92 -0.39 1.16
N ASP A 102 -8.69 -1.46 1.05
CA ASP A 102 -9.73 -1.75 2.05
C ASP A 102 -9.12 -2.20 3.39
N SER A 103 -9.83 -1.87 4.47
CA SER A 103 -9.59 -2.40 5.80
C SER A 103 -9.83 -3.91 5.80
N VAL A 104 -8.83 -4.70 6.21
CA VAL A 104 -8.93 -6.18 6.22
C VAL A 104 -9.36 -6.74 7.58
N SER A 105 -9.30 -5.93 8.63
CA SER A 105 -9.67 -6.31 10.00
C SER A 105 -10.19 -5.10 10.74
N LEU A 106 -11.42 -5.17 11.24
CA LEU A 106 -12.03 -4.15 12.08
C LEU A 106 -12.86 -4.84 13.16
N PHE A 107 -12.63 -4.51 14.43
CA PHE A 107 -13.42 -5.02 15.53
C PHE A 107 -14.71 -4.22 15.69
N SER A 108 -15.81 -4.89 16.01
CA SER A 108 -17.14 -4.27 16.15
C SER A 108 -17.17 -3.13 17.16
N GLU A 109 -16.38 -3.25 18.22
CA GLU A 109 -16.23 -2.31 19.32
C GLU A 109 -15.50 -1.03 18.88
N LYS A 110 -14.81 -1.07 17.74
CA LYS A 110 -14.02 0.01 17.18
C LYS A 110 -14.66 0.64 15.94
N ILE A 111 -15.90 0.28 15.60
CA ILE A 111 -16.60 0.89 14.45
C ILE A 111 -16.86 2.39 14.68
N HIS A 112 -17.23 2.76 15.90
CA HIS A 112 -17.49 4.15 16.27
C HIS A 112 -16.41 4.63 17.24
N GLN A 113 -15.72 5.70 16.88
CA GLN A 113 -14.60 6.26 17.64
C GLN A 113 -14.75 7.79 17.73
N ASN A 114 -13.98 8.40 18.63
CA ASN A 114 -13.86 9.84 18.71
C ASN A 114 -12.58 10.28 17.98
N ASP A 115 -12.72 10.82 16.78
CA ASP A 115 -11.57 11.19 15.92
C ASP A 115 -10.65 12.28 16.53
N GLU A 116 -11.10 12.99 17.58
CA GLU A 116 -10.25 13.96 18.31
C GLU A 116 -9.34 13.30 19.36
N GLU A 117 -9.63 12.05 19.76
CA GLU A 117 -8.93 11.33 20.84
C GLU A 117 -8.32 10.01 20.36
N ASP A 118 -8.96 9.35 19.38
CA ASP A 118 -8.62 8.04 18.85
C ASP A 118 -8.04 8.14 17.43
N THR A 119 -7.17 7.20 17.08
CA THR A 119 -6.54 7.12 15.74
C THR A 119 -6.65 5.73 15.11
N ASP A 120 -7.39 4.79 15.72
CA ASP A 120 -7.42 3.40 15.25
C ASP A 120 -8.11 3.23 13.88
N HIS A 121 -8.85 4.22 13.38
CA HIS A 121 -9.37 4.19 12.00
C HIS A 121 -8.31 4.53 10.95
N PHE A 122 -7.27 5.27 11.34
CA PHE A 122 -6.13 5.56 10.48
C PHE A 122 -5.12 4.40 10.45
N GLU A 123 -4.94 3.73 11.58
CA GLU A 123 -4.05 2.56 11.75
C GLU A 123 -4.58 1.26 11.12
#